data_AF-A0A1T4LFY1-F1
#
_entry.id   AF-A0A1T4LFY1-F1
#
_cell.length_a   1.000
_cell.length_b   1.000
_cell.length_c   1.000
_cell.angle_alpha   90.00
_cell.angle_beta   90.00
_cell.angle_gamma   90.00
#
_symmetry.space_group_name_H-M   'P 1'
#
loop_
_entity.id
_entity.type
_entity.pdbx_description
1 polymer ?
#
loop_
_entity_poly.entity_id
_entity_poly.type
_entity_poly.pdbx_seq_one_letter_code
_entity_poly.pdbx_strand_id
1 'polypeptide(L)' 'MDRVQKYIENVLQPKIQGDGGWIEFDSLNGDELTVVFRGECSKCLILDRCIAWIKDEIKRDCKKNVNITAIRKKPYFQDV' A
#
# COMPACT_ATOMS: atom_id res chain seq x y z
N MET A 1 17.41 -3.60 -4.30
CA MET A 1 15.94 -3.71 -4.38
C MET A 1 15.44 -4.31 -3.08
N ASP A 2 14.62 -3.58 -2.35
CA ASP A 2 14.11 -4.01 -1.05
C ASP A 2 13.06 -5.13 -1.20
N ARG A 3 13.08 -6.12 -0.31
CA ARG A 3 12.17 -7.28 -0.36
C ARG A 3 10.71 -6.86 -0.18
N VAL A 4 10.45 -5.85 0.65
CA VAL A 4 9.12 -5.29 0.88
C VAL A 4 8.61 -4.57 -0.36
N GLN A 5 9.48 -3.80 -1.02
CA GLN A 5 9.12 -3.12 -2.26
C GLN A 5 8.64 -4.13 -3.32
N LYS A 6 9.43 -5.19 -3.58
CA LYS A 6 9.03 -6.24 -4.53
C LYS A 6 7.73 -6.93 -4.15
N TYR A 7 7.50 -7.13 -2.85
CA TYR A 7 6.27 -7.72 -2.35
C TYR A 7 5.06 -6.84 -2.62
N ILE A 8 5.20 -5.52 -2.43
CA ILE A 8 4.12 -4.56 -2.73
C ILE A 8 3.80 -4.58 -4.22
N GLU A 9 4.79 -4.46 -5.08
CA GLU A 9 4.59 -4.37 -6.53
C GLU A 9 4.07 -5.68 -7.15
N ASN A 10 4.57 -6.84 -6.71
CA ASN A 10 4.28 -8.12 -7.35
C ASN A 10 3.17 -8.93 -6.66
N VAL A 11 2.85 -8.64 -5.39
CA VAL A 11 1.87 -9.42 -4.61
C VAL A 11 0.72 -8.56 -4.14
N LEU A 12 0.97 -7.45 -3.44
CA LEU A 12 -0.10 -6.64 -2.86
C LEU A 12 -0.85 -5.82 -3.92
N GLN A 13 -0.12 -5.20 -4.84
CA GLN A 13 -0.69 -4.40 -5.92
C GLN A 13 -1.71 -5.18 -6.76
N PRO A 14 -1.43 -6.38 -7.31
CA PRO A 14 -2.41 -7.14 -8.08
C PRO A 14 -3.61 -7.60 -7.24
N LYS A 15 -3.41 -7.92 -5.95
CA LYS A 15 -4.52 -8.28 -5.04
C LYS A 15 -5.47 -7.10 -4.81
N ILE A 16 -4.92 -5.93 -4.51
CA ILE A 16 -5.68 -4.71 -4.28
C ILE A 16 -6.32 -4.22 -5.58
N GLN A 17 -5.65 -4.39 -6.72
CA GLN A 17 -6.21 -4.10 -8.04
C GLN A 17 -7.40 -5.00 -8.38
N GLY A 18 -7.38 -6.27 -7.96
CA GLY A 18 -8.54 -7.16 -8.07
C GLY A 18 -9.77 -6.65 -7.31
N ASP A 19 -9.56 -5.88 -6.24
CA ASP A 19 -10.61 -5.24 -5.42
C ASP A 19 -11.01 -3.84 -5.96
N GLY A 20 -10.49 -3.43 -7.13
CA GLY A 20 -10.71 -2.10 -7.72
C GLY A 20 -9.80 -1.00 -7.14
N GLY A 21 -8.83 -1.38 -6.33
CA GLY A 21 -7.89 -0.47 -5.69
C GLY A 21 -6.58 -0.25 -6.43
N TRP A 22 -5.80 0.73 -5.98
CA TRP A 22 -4.43 0.90 -6.45
C TRP A 22 -3.51 1.32 -5.30
N ILE A 23 -2.40 0.60 -5.14
CA ILE A 23 -1.36 0.88 -4.16
C ILE A 23 -0.01 0.98 -4.86
N GLU A 24 0.81 1.93 -4.42
CA GLU A 24 2.18 2.12 -4.89
C GLU A 24 3.13 2.22 -3.69
N PHE A 25 4.33 1.71 -3.87
CA PHE A 25 5.43 1.94 -2.94
C PHE A 25 5.99 3.36 -3.13
N ASP A 26 6.19 4.09 -2.03
CA ASP A 26 6.84 5.41 -2.05
C ASP A 26 8.25 5.35 -1.45
N SER A 27 8.34 4.92 -0.19
CA SER A 27 9.61 4.90 0.54
C SER A 27 9.59 3.89 1.68
N LEU A 28 10.75 3.36 2.03
CA LEU A 28 10.95 2.52 3.22
C LEU A 28 12.18 3.01 3.99
N ASN A 29 11.96 3.56 5.18
CA ASN A 29 13.01 4.05 6.06
C ASN A 29 13.04 3.20 7.34
N GLY A 30 13.92 2.20 7.36
CA GLY A 30 14.02 1.25 8.47
C GLY A 30 12.76 0.39 8.57
N ASP A 31 11.88 0.76 9.50
CA ASP A 31 10.58 0.12 9.74
C ASP A 31 9.40 0.99 9.27
N GLU A 32 9.61 2.24 8.89
CA GLU A 32 8.54 3.09 8.35
C GLU A 32 8.38 2.87 6.84
N LEU A 33 7.23 2.32 6.46
CA LEU A 33 6.84 2.07 5.08
C LEU A 33 5.80 3.10 4.66
N THR A 34 6.13 3.93 3.67
CA THR A 34 5.19 4.84 3.05
C THR A 34 4.62 4.20 1.79
N VAL A 35 3.30 4.17 1.69
CA VAL A 35 2.57 3.69 0.52
C VAL A 35 1.57 4.74 0.04
N VAL A 36 1.37 4.80 -1.26
CA VAL A 36 0.41 5.73 -1.88
C VAL A 36 -0.79 4.94 -2.35
N PHE A 37 -1.97 5.32 -1.87
CA PHE A 37 -3.25 4.80 -2.37
C PHE A 37 -3.85 5.79 -3.37
N ARG A 38 -4.33 5.27 -4.49
CA ARG A 38 -4.98 6.06 -5.56
C ARG A 38 -6.39 5.58 -5.85
N GLY A 39 -7.10 6.34 -6.69
CA GLY A 39 -8.42 5.98 -7.18
C GLY A 39 -9.45 5.90 -6.05
N GLU A 40 -10.30 4.89 -6.08
CA GLU A 40 -11.36 4.68 -5.08
C GLU A 40 -10.80 4.37 -3.69
N CYS A 41 -9.64 3.73 -3.60
CA CYS A 41 -8.96 3.48 -2.32
C CYS A 41 -8.59 4.77 -1.58
N SER A 42 -8.33 5.88 -2.28
CA SER A 42 -8.03 7.17 -1.65
C SER A 42 -9.21 7.75 -0.87
N LYS A 43 -10.45 7.33 -1.19
CA LYS A 43 -11.69 7.77 -0.55
C LYS A 43 -12.30 6.70 0.36
N CYS A 44 -11.67 5.53 0.46
CA CYS A 44 -12.22 4.39 1.17
C CYS A 44 -12.26 4.64 2.69
N LEU A 45 -13.46 4.53 3.28
CA LEU A 45 -13.69 4.74 4.71
C LEU A 45 -13.03 3.65 5.57
N ILE A 46 -12.75 2.48 4.98
CA ILE A 46 -12.11 1.34 5.66
C ILE A 46 -10.61 1.21 5.34
N LEU A 47 -9.95 2.28 4.90
CA LEU A 47 -8.52 2.25 4.58
C LEU A 47 -7.68 1.72 5.75
N ASP A 48 -8.06 2.04 6.99
CA ASP A 48 -7.39 1.55 8.20
C ASP A 48 -7.34 0.02 8.27
N ARG A 49 -8.44 -0.67 7.90
CA ARG A 49 -8.45 -2.14 7.81
C ARG A 49 -7.53 -2.66 6.71
N CYS A 50 -7.49 -1.97 5.57
CA CYS A 50 -6.64 -2.37 4.46
C CYS A 50 -5.16 -2.26 4.87
N ILE A 51 -4.79 -1.16 5.54
CA ILE A 51 -3.45 -0.96 6.11
C ILE A 51 -3.12 -2.05 7.13
N ALA A 52 -4.05 -2.34 8.06
CA ALA A 52 -3.84 -3.38 9.07
C ALA A 52 -3.60 -4.76 8.43
N TRP A 53 -4.37 -5.11 7.40
CA TRP A 53 -4.19 -6.34 6.64
C TRP A 53 -2.84 -6.38 5.91
N ILE A 54 -2.43 -5.30 5.22
CA ILE A 54 -1.11 -5.21 4.56
C ILE A 54 0.01 -5.39 5.59
N LYS A 55 -0.12 -4.78 6.77
CA LYS A 55 0.86 -4.88 7.86
C LYS A 55 1.05 -6.33 8.30
N ASP A 56 -0.06 -7.08 8.46
CA ASP A 56 -0.03 -8.49 8.82
C ASP A 56 0.57 -9.36 7.70
N GLU A 57 0.22 -9.06 6.45
CA GLU A 57 0.69 -9.81 5.29
C GLU A 57 2.21 -9.64 5.10
N ILE A 58 2.74 -8.42 5.23
CA ILE A 58 4.19 -8.14 5.23
C ILE A 58 4.89 -8.83 6.41
N LYS A 59 4.26 -8.81 7.60
CA LYS A 59 4.81 -9.50 8.78
C LYS A 59 4.88 -11.02 8.58
N ARG A 60 3.88 -11.62 7.94
CA ARG A 60 3.85 -13.06 7.64
C ARG A 60 4.87 -13.46 6.57
N ASP A 61 4.91 -12.73 5.45
CA ASP A 61 5.68 -13.15 4.27
C ASP A 61 7.13 -12.63 4.30
N CYS A 62 7.31 -11.35 4.63
CA CYS A 62 8.62 -10.71 4.72
C CYS A 62 9.27 -10.86 6.10
N LYS A 63 8.57 -11.40 7.11
CA LYS A 63 9.03 -11.50 8.51
C LYS A 63 9.53 -10.17 9.08
N LYS A 64 8.99 -9.05 8.59
CA LYS A 64 9.39 -7.70 8.98
C LYS A 64 8.20 -6.94 9.55
N ASN A 65 8.42 -6.27 10.66
CA ASN A 65 7.38 -5.48 11.33
C ASN A 65 7.50 -4.03 10.88
N VAL A 66 6.72 -3.65 9.87
CA VAL A 66 6.72 -2.27 9.34
C VAL A 66 5.58 -1.45 9.91
N ASN A 67 5.79 -0.15 10.09
CA ASN A 67 4.76 0.83 10.38
C ASN A 67 4.35 1.51 9.07
N ILE A 68 3.08 1.38 8.70
CA ILE A 68 2.61 1.79 7.37
C ILE A 68 1.99 3.19 7.45
N THR A 69 2.55 4.12 6.69
CA THR A 69 2.00 5.45 6.47
C THR A 69 1.35 5.49 5.11
N ALA A 70 0.02 5.68 5.09
CA ALA A 70 -0.76 5.70 3.86
C ALA A 70 -1.00 7.13 3.37
N ILE A 71 -0.42 7.47 2.24
CA ILE A 71 -0.68 8.74 1.54
C ILE A 71 -1.86 8.53 0.59
N ARG A 72 -2.91 9.34 0.75
CA ARG A 72 -4.06 9.34 -0.15
C ARG A 72 -3.81 10.38 -1.25
N LYS A 73 -3.60 9.93 -2.49
CA LYS A 73 -3.56 10.83 -3.65
C LYS A 73 -4.86 10.72 -4.44
N LYS A 74 -5.42 11.87 -4.82
CA LYS A 74 -6.51 11.91 -5.80
C LYS A 74 -6.05 11.25 -7.11
N PRO A 75 -6.95 10.54 -7.83
CA PRO A 75 -6.60 9.98 -9.15
C PRO A 75 -6.15 11.10 -10.09
N TYR A 76 -5.14 10.83 -10.93
CA TYR A 76 -4.51 11.78 -11.85
C TYR A 76 -5.51 12.50 -12.79
N PHE A 77 -6.72 11.95 -12.98
CA PHE A 77 -7.75 12.49 -13.88
C PHE A 77 -8.49 13.76 -13.39
N GLN A 78 -8.11 14.35 -12.26
CA GLN A 78 -8.65 15.65 -11.81
C GLN A 78 -7.61 16.79 -11.80
N ASP A 79 -6.45 16.57 -12.42
CA ASP A 79 -5.51 17.64 -12.81
C ASP A 79 -5.81 18.01 -14.29
N VAL A 80 -7.00 18.54 -14.57
CA VAL A 80 -7.34 19.27 -15.80
C VAL A 80 -8.27 20.43 -15.49
#